data_AF-A0A924RK95-F1
#
_entry.id   AF-A0A924RK95-F1
#
_cell.length_a   1.000
_cell.length_b   1.000
_cell.length_c   1.000
_cell.angle_alpha   90.00
_cell.angle_beta   90.00
_cell.angle_gamma   90.00
#
_symmetry.space_group_name_H-M   'P 1'
#
loop_
_entity.id
_entity.type
_entity.pdbx_description
1 polymer ?
#
loop_
_entity_poly.entity_id
_entity_poly.type
_entity_poly.pdbx_seq_one_letter_code
_entity_poly.pdbx_strand_id
1 'polypeptide(L)' 'VIDNILRVFRKKPFLPFGVVQVILIVDTFQLPPIADFAQWEILKDYYDSPFFFSSKIVAENKPIYIELKKIVTIQPAI' A
#
# COMPACT_ATOMS: atom_id res chain seq x y z
N VAL A 1 -5.97 -1.25 7.39
CA VAL A 1 -5.46 -1.22 8.79
C VAL A 1 -4.72 0.08 9.10
N ILE A 2 -3.60 0.38 8.42
CA ILE A 2 -2.80 1.60 8.68
C ILE A 2 -3.62 2.89 8.64
N ASP A 3 -4.47 3.06 7.62
CA ASP A 3 -5.40 4.22 7.52
C ASP A 3 -6.25 4.38 8.79
N ASN A 4 -6.96 3.33 9.21
CA ASN A 4 -7.80 3.33 10.40
C ASN A 4 -7.01 3.66 11.68
N ILE A 5 -5.81 3.07 11.83
CA ILE A 5 -4.94 3.35 12.97
C ILE A 5 -4.62 4.85 13.01
N LEU A 6 -4.14 5.42 11.91
CA LEU A 6 -3.78 6.84 11.87
C LEU A 6 -4.98 7.77 12.12
N ARG A 7 -6.16 7.43 11.59
CA ARG A 7 -7.41 8.17 11.85
C ARG A 7 -7.76 8.21 13.34
N VAL A 8 -7.65 7.07 14.03
CA VAL A 8 -7.94 6.96 15.47
C VAL A 8 -6.92 7.74 16.30
N PHE A 9 -5.63 7.45 16.12
CA PHE A 9 -4.58 8.06 16.95
C PHE A 9 -4.45 9.57 16.75
N ARG A 10 -4.80 10.09 15.57
CA ARG A 10 -4.78 11.53 15.29
C ARG A 10 -6.11 12.24 15.59
N LYS A 11 -7.13 11.53 16.06
CA LYS A 11 -8.49 12.06 16.28
C LYS A 11 -9.07 12.71 15.02
N LYS A 12 -8.83 12.08 13.87
CA LYS A 12 -9.31 12.51 12.53
C LYS A 12 -10.05 11.35 11.84
N PRO A 13 -11.23 10.95 12.33
CA PRO A 13 -11.92 9.72 11.90
C PRO A 13 -12.33 9.69 10.42
N PHE A 14 -12.58 10.87 9.83
CA PHE A 14 -13.10 10.98 8.47
C PHE A 14 -12.05 11.42 7.44
N LEU A 15 -10.81 11.70 7.86
CA LEU A 15 -9.76 12.17 6.97
C LEU A 15 -8.78 11.04 6.64
N PRO A 16 -8.44 10.81 5.36
CA PRO A 16 -7.48 9.79 4.95
C PRO A 16 -6.17 9.86 5.74
N PHE A 17 -5.70 8.70 6.20
CA PHE A 17 -4.49 8.52 6.99
C PHE A 17 -4.38 9.48 8.19
N GLY A 18 -5.50 9.95 8.72
CA GLY A 18 -5.53 10.97 9.76
C GLY A 18 -4.81 12.27 9.38
N VAL A 19 -4.75 12.64 8.10
CA VAL A 19 -4.00 13.80 7.54
C VAL A 19 -2.48 13.58 7.52
N VAL A 20 -2.00 12.34 7.56
CA VAL A 20 -0.57 12.05 7.35
C VAL A 20 -0.31 11.99 5.86
N GLN A 21 0.72 12.70 5.40
CA GLN A 21 1.20 12.52 4.04
C GLN A 21 1.91 11.16 3.93
N VAL A 22 1.42 10.32 3.02
CA VAL A 22 1.97 8.98 2.80
C VAL A 22 2.67 8.95 1.45
N ILE A 23 3.91 8.44 1.44
CA ILE A 23 4.67 8.14 0.23
C ILE A 23 4.81 6.62 0.17
N LEU A 24 4.32 6.02 -0.92
CA LEU A 24 4.38 4.59 -1.16
C LEU A 24 5.48 4.33 -2.19
N ILE A 25 6.55 3.66 -1.78
CA ILE A 25 7.64 3.24 -2.66
C ILE A 25 7.53 1.73 -2.78
N VAL A 26 7.23 1.25 -3.98
CA VAL A 26 6.92 -0.16 -4.25
C VAL A 26 7.47 -0.58 -5.60
N ASP A 27 7.80 -1.87 -5.70
CA ASP A 27 8.11 -2.54 -6.97
C ASP A 27 6.87 -3.33 -7.42
N THR A 28 6.34 -3.01 -8.59
CA THR A 28 5.15 -3.67 -9.15
C THR A 28 5.42 -5.09 -9.65
N PHE A 29 6.69 -5.48 -9.81
CA PHE A 29 7.09 -6.80 -10.32
C PHE A 29 7.55 -7.76 -9.23
N GLN A 30 7.40 -7.37 -7.95
CA GLN A 30 7.69 -8.25 -6.82
C GLN A 30 6.68 -9.40 -6.73
N LEU A 31 7.09 -10.51 -6.10
CA LEU A 31 6.20 -11.61 -5.75
C LEU A 31 4.99 -11.11 -4.94
N PRO A 32 3.81 -11.74 -5.12
CA PRO A 32 2.64 -11.42 -4.31
C PRO A 32 2.97 -11.59 -2.82
N PRO A 33 2.33 -10.79 -1.95
CA PRO A 33 2.50 -10.95 -0.52
C PRO A 33 2.12 -12.37 -0.11
N ILE A 34 2.90 -12.96 0.79
CA ILE A 34 2.59 -14.26 1.38
C ILE A 34 1.37 -14.05 2.28
N ALA A 35 0.19 -14.38 1.75
CA ALA A 35 -1.04 -14.41 2.51
C ALA A 35 -1.25 -15.83 3.04
N ASP A 36 -1.44 -15.96 4.36
CA ASP A 36 -1.92 -17.21 4.94
C ASP A 36 -3.30 -17.53 4.36
N PHE A 37 -3.49 -18.76 3.88
CA PHE A 37 -4.71 -19.19 3.19
C PHE A 37 -5.94 -19.00 4.09
N ALA A 38 -5.84 -19.37 5.37
CA ALA A 38 -6.94 -19.25 6.31
C ALA A 38 -7.36 -17.79 6.55
N GLN A 39 -6.39 -16.87 6.58
CA GLN A 39 -6.66 -15.44 6.72
C GLN A 39 -7.25 -14.88 5.43
N TRP A 40 -6.72 -15.28 4.27
CA TRP A 40 -7.19 -14.80 2.98
C TRP A 40 -8.62 -15.25 2.67
N GLU A 41 -9.00 -16.47 3.07
CA GLU A 41 -10.38 -16.95 2.92
C GLU A 41 -11.42 -16.03 3.59
N ILE A 42 -11.05 -15.37 4.69
CA ILE A 42 -11.91 -14.39 5.37
C ILE A 42 -11.84 -13.02 4.69
N LEU A 43 -10.66 -12.63 4.21
CA LEU A 43 -10.40 -11.30 3.67
C LEU A 43 -10.85 -11.10 2.22
N LYS A 44 -10.93 -12.18 1.43
CA LYS A 44 -11.29 -12.14 0.00
C LYS A 44 -12.68 -11.57 -0.27
N ASP A 45 -13.59 -11.64 0.71
CA ASP A 45 -14.94 -11.07 0.61
C ASP A 45 -14.93 -9.53 0.75
N TYR A 46 -13.82 -8.95 1.22
CA TYR A 46 -13.68 -7.52 1.49
C TYR A 46 -12.62 -6.81 0.63
N TYR A 47 -11.73 -7.57 -0.01
CA TYR A 47 -10.60 -7.08 -0.78
C TYR A 47 -10.43 -7.90 -2.06
N ASP A 48 -10.24 -7.22 -3.20
CA ASP A 48 -10.12 -7.88 -4.51
C ASP A 48 -8.83 -8.71 -4.65
N SER A 49 -7.78 -8.36 -3.91
CA SER A 49 -6.49 -9.05 -3.93
C SER A 49 -5.72 -8.79 -2.62
N PRO A 50 -4.70 -9.61 -2.29
CA PRO A 50 -3.89 -9.39 -1.10
C PRO A 50 -2.89 -8.24 -1.24
N PHE A 51 -2.75 -7.66 -2.43
CA PHE A 51 -1.85 -6.54 -2.66
C PHE A 51 -2.36 -5.24 -2.03
N PHE A 52 -1.45 -4.38 -1.57
CA PHE A 52 -1.80 -3.13 -0.89
C PHE A 52 -2.67 -2.19 -1.76
N PHE A 53 -2.50 -2.24 -3.09
CA PHE A 53 -3.23 -1.40 -4.03
C PHE A 53 -4.72 -1.75 -4.12
N SER A 54 -5.12 -2.94 -3.64
CA SER A 54 -6.53 -3.32 -3.50
C SER A 54 -7.15 -2.86 -2.18
N SER A 55 -6.44 -2.06 -1.37
CA SER A 55 -7.02 -1.50 -0.15
C SER A 55 -8.09 -0.45 -0.44
N LYS A 56 -9.15 -0.44 0.37
CA LYS A 56 -10.27 0.52 0.26
C LYS A 56 -9.81 1.98 0.22
N ILE A 57 -8.83 2.34 1.04
CA ILE A 57 -8.31 3.71 1.08
C ILE A 57 -7.64 4.13 -0.23
N VAL A 58 -6.93 3.22 -0.91
CA VAL A 58 -6.30 3.49 -2.21
C VAL A 58 -7.35 3.59 -3.31
N ALA A 59 -8.41 2.77 -3.25
CA ALA A 59 -9.54 2.85 -4.17
C ALA A 59 -10.31 4.18 -4.03
N GLU A 60 -10.56 4.63 -2.80
CA GLU A 60 -11.26 5.88 -2.49
C GLU A 60 -10.39 7.13 -2.71
N ASN A 61 -9.08 7.02 -2.47
CA ASN A 61 -8.11 8.12 -2.54
C ASN A 61 -6.91 7.70 -3.38
N LYS A 62 -7.08 7.75 -4.71
CA LYS A 62 -6.03 7.37 -5.66
C LYS A 62 -4.77 8.22 -5.44
N PRO A 63 -3.61 7.61 -5.15
CA PRO A 63 -2.37 8.34 -4.98
C PRO A 63 -1.88 8.89 -6.32
N ILE A 64 -1.02 9.91 -6.26
CA ILE A 64 -0.24 10.36 -7.42
C ILE A 64 0.76 9.25 -7.75
N TYR A 65 0.66 8.70 -8.95
CA TYR A 65 1.54 7.64 -9.43
C TYR A 65 2.74 8.24 -10.17
N ILE A 66 3.95 7.83 -9.76
CA ILE A 66 5.21 8.20 -10.40
C ILE A 66 6.01 6.93 -10.64
N GLU A 67 6.35 6.67 -11.89
CA GLU A 67 7.18 5.53 -12.29
C GLU A 67 8.64 5.97 -12.45
N LEU A 68 9.55 5.34 -11.71
CA LEU A 68 10.98 5.56 -11.85
C LEU A 68 11.54 4.68 -12.97
N LYS A 69 11.82 5.29 -14.13
CA LYS A 69 12.29 4.56 -15.33
C LYS A 69 13.80 4.42 -15.45
N LYS A 70 14.56 5.29 -14.76
CA LYS A 70 16.01 5.31 -14.85
C LYS A 70 16.60 4.28 -13.91
N ILE A 71 17.18 3.23 -14.47
CA ILE A 71 17.97 2.24 -13.73
C ILE A 71 19.39 2.82 -13.58
N VAL A 72 19.83 3.03 -12.34
CA VAL A 72 21.22 3.36 -12.02
C VAL A 72 21.81 2.18 -11.29
N THR A 73 22.63 1.40 -11.99
CA THR A 73 23.39 0.31 -11.39
C THR A 73 24.63 0.88 -10.71
N ILE A 74 24.99 0.35 -9.55
CA ILE A 74 26.29 0.65 -8.95
C ILE A 74 27.33 -0.06 -9.82
N GLN A 75 28.16 0.71 -10.55
CA GLN A 75 29.32 0.14 -11.21
C GLN A 75 30.29 -0.36 -10.12
N PRO A 76 30.67 -1.65 -10.11
CA PRO A 76 31.74 -2.08 -9.22
C PRO A 76 33.01 -1.31 -9.60
N ALA A 77 33.64 -0.68 -8.61
CA ALA A 77 34.98 -0.16 -8.79
C ALA A 77 35.91 -1.34 -9.11
N ILE A 78 36.56 -1.29 -10.28
CA ILE A 78 37.65 -2.20 -10.65
C ILE A 78 38.91 -1.72 -9.93
#